data_AF-A0A350ERX1-F1
#
_entry.id   AF-A0A350ERX1-F1
#
_cell.length_a   1.000
_cell.length_b   1.000
_cell.length_c   1.000
_cell.angle_alpha   90.00
_cell.angle_beta   90.00
_cell.angle_gamma   90.00
#
_symmetry.space_group_name_H-M   'P 1'
#
loop_
_entity.id
_entity.type
_entity.pdbx_description
1 polymer ?
#
loop_
_entity_poly.entity_id
_entity_poly.type
_entity_poly.pdbx_seq_one_letter_code
_entity_poly.pdbx_strand_id
1 'polypeptide(L)'
;MQVNVTKIVLYVLLTLAAVYCSRQFVARYSLLMSTEVDSGAYAIEGNGRPTLPVVVSPETNVVEGNPGGNEGEYPVESVESGSGGSSTGANTAVASNLVSTPSAADPDPMASVPLTKGGFDRGQAPDTSGIGLYAVAMFGVLIALGVLAAHDVSTFMAQRAHKLLHNEEGEGIVDVDYDHAEQVWADGDHLGAIRLMREYLEKNPREVHVMVRIAEIYEKDLGNFLAAALEYEEILKHKLPAERWGWSAIHLVNLYYGKLDKPAQGLALLWRIHREYGQTQAAAKARKRLAQIDPDFASEQERLEAEAIARQEDELEESETAQTPEPAWTPPAEDDASNLPKGFRPKKL
;
A
#
# COMPACT_ATOMS: atom_id res chain seq x y z
N MET A 1 8.04 7.39 -3.23
CA MET A 1 6.59 7.57 -3.03
C MET A 1 6.28 9.07 -3.08
N GLN A 2 5.78 9.60 -4.19
CA GLN A 2 5.23 10.95 -4.18
C GLN A 2 3.91 10.91 -3.41
N VAL A 3 3.94 11.39 -2.18
CA VAL A 3 2.72 11.53 -1.39
C VAL A 3 1.90 12.61 -2.09
N ASN A 4 0.74 12.24 -2.63
CA ASN A 4 -0.13 13.16 -3.35
C ASN A 4 -0.63 14.22 -2.35
N VAL A 5 0.10 15.34 -2.24
CA VAL A 5 -0.16 16.44 -1.31
C VAL A 5 -1.63 16.90 -1.41
N THR A 6 -2.19 16.89 -2.61
CA THR A 6 -3.60 17.20 -2.89
C THR A 6 -4.57 16.30 -2.12
N LYS A 7 -4.28 15.00 -1.96
CA LYS A 7 -5.12 14.06 -1.20
C LYS A 7 -5.07 14.38 0.29
N ILE A 8 -3.89 14.68 0.85
CA ILE A 8 -3.74 15.05 2.26
C ILE A 8 -4.54 16.32 2.55
N VAL A 9 -4.42 17.34 1.69
CA VAL A 9 -5.18 18.58 1.83
C VAL A 9 -6.70 18.32 1.79
N LEU A 10 -7.15 17.43 0.90
CA LEU A 10 -8.58 17.06 0.82
C LEU A 10 -9.08 16.36 2.10
N TYR A 11 -8.31 15.42 2.65
CA TYR A 11 -8.66 14.77 3.92
C TYR A 11 -8.74 15.77 5.07
N VAL A 12 -7.77 16.67 5.18
CA VAL A 12 -7.77 17.71 6.23
C VAL A 12 -8.99 18.61 6.11
N LEU A 13 -9.32 19.07 4.90
CA LEU A 13 -10.50 19.93 4.66
C LEU A 13 -11.81 19.22 4.99
N LEU A 14 -11.98 17.96 4.57
CA LEU A 14 -13.19 17.19 4.87
C LEU A 14 -13.34 16.91 6.38
N THR A 15 -12.22 16.65 7.07
CA THR A 15 -12.24 16.40 8.52
C THR A 15 -12.60 17.68 9.28
N LEU A 16 -12.04 18.83 8.90
CA LEU A 16 -12.40 20.13 9.48
C LEU A 16 -13.86 20.49 9.21
N ALA A 17 -14.36 20.24 8.01
CA ALA A 17 -15.76 20.45 7.66
C ALA A 17 -16.70 19.55 8.48
N ALA A 18 -16.34 18.27 8.67
CA ALA A 18 -17.09 17.35 9.52
C ALA A 18 -17.17 17.85 10.97
N VAL A 19 -16.03 18.22 11.57
CA VAL A 19 -15.97 18.76 12.94
C VAL A 19 -16.81 20.03 13.08
N TYR A 20 -16.72 20.94 12.10
CA TYR A 20 -17.50 22.18 12.10
C TYR A 20 -19.00 21.91 12.03
N CYS A 21 -19.44 21.06 11.10
CA CYS A 21 -20.85 20.68 10.94
C CYS A 21 -21.38 19.97 12.20
N SER A 22 -20.62 19.06 12.80
CA SER A 22 -21.00 18.38 14.05
C SER A 22 -21.18 19.37 15.20
N ARG A 23 -20.28 20.36 15.37
CA ARG A 23 -20.43 21.38 16.43
C ARG A 23 -21.68 22.24 16.23
N GLN A 24 -21.94 22.68 15.00
CA GLN A 24 -23.14 23.48 14.68
C GLN A 24 -24.43 22.68 14.87
N PHE A 25 -24.42 21.40 14.47
CA PHE A 25 -25.54 20.49 14.68
C PHE A 25 -25.83 20.31 16.18
N VAL A 26 -24.83 19.98 16.99
CA VAL A 26 -24.99 19.78 18.44
C VAL A 26 -25.52 21.04 19.11
N ALA A 27 -24.98 22.22 18.79
CA ALA A 27 -25.42 23.49 19.37
C ALA A 27 -26.89 23.82 19.07
N ARG A 28 -27.35 23.53 17.85
CA ARG A 28 -28.76 23.77 17.46
C ARG A 28 -29.69 22.68 17.99
N TYR A 29 -29.23 21.44 18.01
CA TYR A 29 -29.98 20.31 18.56
C TYR A 29 -30.20 20.47 20.08
N SER A 30 -29.19 20.90 20.83
CA SER A 30 -29.34 21.18 22.27
C SER A 30 -30.35 22.30 22.54
N LEU A 31 -30.41 23.32 21.68
CA LEU A 31 -31.38 24.40 21.80
C LEU A 31 -32.82 23.86 21.61
N LEU A 32 -33.02 23.01 20.59
CA LEU A 32 -34.31 22.36 20.33
C LEU A 32 -34.76 21.46 21.50
N MET A 33 -33.85 20.64 22.05
CA MET A 33 -34.19 19.74 23.15
C MET A 33 -34.38 20.47 24.49
N SER A 34 -33.77 21.64 24.67
CA SER A 34 -33.97 22.47 25.87
C SER A 34 -35.35 23.13 25.93
N THR A 35 -36.05 23.25 24.81
CA THR A 35 -37.36 23.91 24.74
C THR A 35 -38.56 23.01 25.07
N GLU A 36 -38.39 21.69 25.21
CA GLU A 36 -39.52 20.76 25.45
C GLU A 36 -39.71 20.31 26.91
N VAL A 37 -38.84 20.69 27.85
CA VAL A 37 -38.88 20.12 29.23
C VAL A 37 -39.75 20.91 30.22
N ASP A 38 -40.23 22.12 29.89
CA ASP A 38 -40.86 23.00 30.89
C ASP A 38 -42.37 23.28 30.74
N SER A 39 -43.11 22.44 30.01
CA SER A 39 -44.57 22.55 29.93
C SER A 39 -45.27 21.22 30.22
N GLY A 40 -45.33 20.90 31.52
CA GLY A 40 -46.03 19.73 32.03
C GLY A 40 -46.16 19.74 33.55
N ALA A 41 -46.59 20.88 34.12
CA ALA A 41 -47.07 20.95 35.50
C ALA A 41 -48.25 19.99 35.70
N TYR A 42 -47.96 18.74 36.05
CA TYR A 42 -48.90 17.89 36.77
C TYR A 42 -49.00 18.41 38.19
N ALA A 43 -49.89 19.38 38.39
CA ALA A 43 -50.42 19.72 39.70
C ALA A 43 -51.24 18.52 40.19
N ILE A 44 -50.64 17.69 41.05
CA ILE A 44 -51.38 16.80 41.95
C ILE A 44 -51.25 17.40 43.36
N GLU A 45 -52.28 18.14 43.76
CA GLU A 45 -52.55 18.48 45.15
C GLU A 45 -53.08 17.25 45.89
N GLY A 46 -52.60 17.04 47.13
CA GLY A 46 -53.48 16.61 48.22
C GLY A 46 -53.22 15.27 48.91
N ASN A 47 -52.57 15.38 50.08
CA ASN A 47 -52.82 14.64 51.33
C ASN A 47 -52.38 13.18 51.52
N GLY A 48 -51.48 13.00 52.50
CA GLY A 48 -51.44 11.80 53.35
C GLY A 48 -50.05 11.45 53.88
N ARG A 49 -49.68 11.96 55.06
CA ARG A 49 -48.67 11.30 55.93
C ARG A 49 -49.26 9.99 56.47
N PRO A 50 -48.50 8.88 56.54
CA PRO A 50 -47.92 8.52 57.84
C PRO A 50 -46.53 7.84 57.82
N THR A 51 -45.72 8.25 58.80
CA THR A 51 -44.72 7.53 59.62
C THR A 51 -44.01 6.23 59.16
N LEU A 52 -42.66 6.32 59.11
CA LEU A 52 -41.58 5.45 59.70
C LEU A 52 -41.54 3.92 59.37
N PRO A 53 -40.37 3.23 59.25
CA PRO A 53 -39.24 3.32 60.21
C PRO A 53 -37.80 3.19 59.68
N VAL A 54 -36.89 3.51 60.61
CA VAL A 54 -35.44 3.23 60.70
C VAL A 54 -35.13 1.74 60.56
N VAL A 55 -34.15 1.36 59.71
CA VAL A 55 -33.34 0.10 59.79
C VAL A 55 -32.01 0.33 59.01
N VAL A 56 -30.89 0.65 59.67
CA VAL A 56 -29.75 -0.21 60.07
C VAL A 56 -28.81 -0.63 58.92
N SER A 57 -27.57 -0.14 58.99
CA SER A 57 -26.38 -0.63 58.26
C SER A 57 -26.05 -2.08 58.62
N PRO A 58 -25.30 -2.78 57.76
CA PRO A 58 -23.99 -3.20 58.27
C PRO A 58 -22.83 -3.08 57.28
N GLU A 59 -21.66 -2.93 57.89
CA GLU A 59 -20.32 -3.38 57.50
C GLU A 59 -20.38 -4.82 56.91
N THR A 60 -19.46 -5.40 56.12
CA THR A 60 -18.00 -5.39 56.01
C THR A 60 -17.70 -6.32 54.82
N ASN A 61 -16.61 -6.12 54.08
CA ASN A 61 -15.53 -7.12 53.97
C ASN A 61 -14.45 -6.71 52.96
N VAL A 62 -13.27 -6.62 53.56
CA VAL A 62 -11.94 -6.70 52.98
C VAL A 62 -11.75 -8.08 52.34
N VAL A 63 -11.20 -8.14 51.12
CA VAL A 63 -10.31 -9.23 50.71
C VAL A 63 -9.11 -8.64 49.97
N GLU A 64 -7.99 -8.88 50.62
CA GLU A 64 -6.60 -8.65 50.25
C GLU A 64 -6.11 -9.81 49.36
N GLY A 65 -5.32 -9.53 48.32
CA GLY A 65 -4.90 -10.55 47.35
C GLY A 65 -3.83 -10.11 46.33
N ASN A 66 -2.67 -9.73 46.85
CA ASN A 66 -1.29 -9.92 46.35
C ASN A 66 -0.90 -9.67 44.86
N PRO A 67 0.18 -8.90 44.60
CA PRO A 67 0.87 -8.81 43.31
C PRO A 67 2.09 -9.75 43.25
N GLY A 68 2.33 -10.37 42.09
CA GLY A 68 3.56 -11.11 41.78
C GLY A 68 3.48 -11.70 40.37
N GLY A 69 4.49 -11.69 39.52
CA GLY A 69 5.84 -11.14 39.62
C GLY A 69 6.33 -10.87 38.20
N ASN A 70 7.18 -9.85 38.06
CA ASN A 70 7.86 -9.50 36.83
C ASN A 70 9.35 -9.52 37.13
N GLU A 71 9.99 -10.66 36.88
CA GLU A 71 11.45 -10.79 36.88
C GLU A 71 11.83 -11.66 35.69
N GLY A 72 12.57 -11.05 34.77
CA GLY A 72 13.06 -11.63 33.53
C GLY A 72 14.24 -10.78 33.07
N GLU A 73 15.36 -11.01 33.74
CA GLU A 73 16.71 -10.52 33.50
C GLU A 73 17.10 -10.38 32.02
N TYR A 74 17.66 -9.22 31.67
CA TYR A 74 18.62 -9.08 30.58
C TYR A 74 20.01 -8.87 31.20
N PRO A 75 21.05 -9.62 30.78
CA PRO A 75 22.41 -9.27 31.15
C PRO A 75 22.90 -8.15 30.23
N VAL A 76 23.29 -7.04 30.86
CA VAL A 76 24.14 -5.99 30.30
C VAL A 76 25.58 -6.47 30.45
N GLU A 77 26.29 -6.64 29.34
CA GLU A 77 27.75 -6.60 29.33
C GLU A 77 28.21 -5.41 28.51
N SER A 78 29.00 -4.58 29.16
CA SER A 78 29.58 -3.35 28.66
C SER A 78 31.09 -3.43 28.88
N VAL A 79 31.91 -3.27 27.83
CA VAL A 79 33.31 -2.83 27.96
C VAL A 79 33.74 -1.99 26.73
N GLU A 80 33.93 -0.70 27.00
CA GLU A 80 35.00 0.23 26.62
C GLU A 80 35.71 0.17 25.24
N SER A 81 35.79 1.33 24.56
CA SER A 81 36.92 2.30 24.63
C SER A 81 37.33 2.93 23.28
N GLY A 82 37.63 4.24 23.31
CA GLY A 82 38.42 4.97 22.30
C GLY A 82 37.62 6.01 21.49
N SER A 83 37.42 7.25 21.95
CA SER A 83 38.35 8.41 21.91
C SER A 83 38.71 8.91 20.50
N GLY A 84 38.28 10.14 20.20
CA GLY A 84 38.73 10.93 19.05
C GLY A 84 37.76 12.06 18.69
N GLY A 85 37.90 13.23 19.31
CA GLY A 85 37.03 14.38 19.08
C GLY A 85 37.38 15.25 17.87
N SER A 86 36.47 16.14 17.49
CA SER A 86 36.75 17.54 17.17
C SER A 86 35.46 18.36 17.05
N SER A 87 35.44 19.49 17.75
CA SER A 87 34.44 20.58 17.77
C SER A 87 34.37 21.33 16.43
N THR A 88 33.26 21.99 16.06
CA THR A 88 32.96 23.44 16.26
C THR A 88 31.73 23.73 15.35
N GLY A 89 30.74 24.59 15.60
CA GLY A 89 30.52 25.59 16.63
C GLY A 89 29.06 26.08 16.60
N ALA A 90 28.73 26.85 17.63
CA ALA A 90 27.42 27.34 18.04
C ALA A 90 26.86 28.45 17.13
N ASN A 91 25.56 28.76 17.29
CA ASN A 91 25.15 30.03 17.90
C ASN A 91 23.70 30.01 18.39
N THR A 92 23.58 30.36 19.67
CA THR A 92 22.38 30.68 20.44
C THR A 92 22.15 32.20 20.42
N ALA A 93 20.92 32.61 20.76
CA ALA A 93 20.51 33.85 21.47
C ALA A 93 19.47 34.68 20.70
N VAL A 94 18.56 35.48 21.27
CA VAL A 94 18.03 35.73 22.63
C VAL A 94 16.78 36.64 22.42
N ALA A 95 15.91 36.66 23.42
CA ALA A 95 14.69 37.45 23.64
C ALA A 95 14.65 38.96 23.27
N SER A 96 13.43 39.51 23.23
CA SER A 96 13.13 40.87 23.74
C SER A 96 11.66 41.04 24.12
N ASN A 97 11.44 41.32 25.40
CA ASN A 97 10.22 41.92 25.99
C ASN A 97 10.30 43.45 25.82
N LEU A 98 9.16 44.12 25.63
CA LEU A 98 9.03 45.55 25.96
C LEU A 98 7.68 45.84 26.64
N VAL A 99 7.81 46.52 27.78
CA VAL A 99 6.84 47.08 28.71
C VAL A 99 6.36 48.46 28.22
N SER A 100 5.13 48.87 28.56
CA SER A 100 4.80 50.24 29.00
C SER A 100 3.38 50.35 29.60
N THR A 101 3.32 50.73 30.87
CA THR A 101 2.28 51.51 31.59
C THR A 101 2.93 52.86 32.00
N PRO A 102 2.28 53.88 32.61
CA PRO A 102 0.90 54.05 33.14
C PRO A 102 0.24 55.44 32.79
N SER A 103 -1.00 55.70 33.22
CA SER A 103 -1.39 57.02 33.80
C SER A 103 -2.79 56.99 34.44
N ALA A 104 -2.90 57.63 35.61
CA ALA A 104 -4.04 57.63 36.54
C ALA A 104 -5.00 58.83 36.36
N ALA A 105 -6.25 58.69 36.83
CA ALA A 105 -6.92 59.54 37.83
C ALA A 105 -8.47 59.57 37.69
N ASP A 106 -9.15 59.25 38.80
CA ASP A 106 -10.58 59.43 39.19
C ASP A 106 -11.05 60.93 39.12
N PRO A 107 -12.34 61.32 39.32
CA PRO A 107 -13.44 60.63 40.03
C PRO A 107 -14.89 60.74 39.46
N ASP A 108 -15.80 59.97 40.06
CA ASP A 108 -17.27 60.06 39.97
C ASP A 108 -17.85 61.47 40.31
N PRO A 109 -19.03 61.83 39.78
CA PRO A 109 -20.23 61.76 40.62
C PRO A 109 -21.55 61.36 39.92
N MET A 110 -22.43 60.80 40.75
CA MET A 110 -23.81 60.37 40.52
C MET A 110 -24.71 61.35 39.73
N ALA A 111 -25.55 60.82 38.83
CA ALA A 111 -26.87 61.39 38.54
C ALA A 111 -27.84 60.42 37.83
N SER A 112 -28.95 60.15 38.52
CA SER A 112 -30.32 59.96 38.01
C SER A 112 -30.63 58.93 36.91
N VAL A 113 -31.34 57.89 37.34
CA VAL A 113 -32.32 57.08 36.60
C VAL A 113 -33.32 57.96 35.84
N PRO A 114 -33.67 57.60 34.59
CA PRO A 114 -35.09 57.42 34.29
C PRO A 114 -35.38 56.07 33.63
N LEU A 115 -36.38 55.38 34.19
CA LEU A 115 -37.11 54.28 33.57
C LEU A 115 -37.48 54.64 32.13
N THR A 116 -36.97 53.87 31.17
CA THR A 116 -37.52 53.84 29.80
C THR A 116 -38.05 52.43 29.53
N LYS A 117 -39.33 52.29 29.84
CA LYS A 117 -40.39 51.68 29.01
C LYS A 117 -39.94 50.55 28.08
N GLY A 118 -40.34 49.33 28.47
CA GLY A 118 -40.13 48.10 27.71
C GLY A 118 -40.58 48.18 26.26
N GLY A 119 -39.67 47.80 25.37
CA GLY A 119 -39.99 47.12 24.13
C GLY A 119 -39.90 45.63 24.42
N PHE A 120 -41.04 44.97 24.53
CA PHE A 120 -41.13 43.53 24.32
C PHE A 120 -40.76 43.29 22.87
N ASP A 121 -39.53 42.86 22.60
CA ASP A 121 -39.21 42.24 21.32
C ASP A 121 -40.06 40.98 21.22
N ARG A 122 -41.01 41.08 20.29
CA ARG A 122 -41.94 40.05 19.88
C ARG A 122 -41.11 38.81 19.56
N GLY A 123 -41.24 37.75 20.37
CA GLY A 123 -40.54 36.49 20.22
C GLY A 123 -40.59 36.01 18.77
N GLN A 124 -39.48 36.17 18.06
CA GLN A 124 -39.27 35.59 16.76
C GLN A 124 -39.11 34.09 17.04
N ALA A 125 -40.09 33.29 16.60
CA ALA A 125 -40.01 31.84 16.73
C ALA A 125 -38.65 31.38 16.18
N PRO A 126 -37.95 30.46 16.86
CA PRO A 126 -36.65 30.00 16.40
C PRO A 126 -36.80 29.45 14.98
N ASP A 127 -36.09 30.03 14.02
CA ASP A 127 -36.02 29.54 12.63
C ASP A 127 -35.35 28.15 12.64
N THR A 128 -36.18 27.11 12.79
CA THR A 128 -35.79 25.69 12.76
C THR A 128 -35.40 25.21 11.36
N SER A 129 -35.62 26.04 10.34
CA SER A 129 -35.35 25.75 8.92
C SER A 129 -33.89 25.43 8.60
N GLY A 130 -32.94 25.82 9.45
CA GLY A 130 -31.52 25.54 9.24
C GLY A 130 -31.03 24.15 9.70
N ILE A 131 -31.74 23.47 10.61
CA ILE A 131 -31.23 22.23 11.24
C ILE A 131 -31.14 21.08 10.21
N GLY A 132 -32.15 20.95 9.35
CA GLY A 132 -32.17 19.92 8.31
C GLY A 132 -31.01 20.06 7.32
N LEU A 133 -30.63 21.30 6.98
CA LEU A 133 -29.52 21.56 6.06
C LEU A 133 -28.18 21.11 6.64
N TYR A 134 -27.91 21.42 7.92
CA TYR A 134 -26.67 20.99 8.58
C TYR A 134 -26.61 19.47 8.77
N ALA A 135 -27.75 18.83 9.05
CA ALA A 135 -27.83 17.37 9.12
C ALA A 135 -27.49 16.73 7.77
N VAL A 136 -28.13 17.16 6.68
CA VAL A 136 -27.85 16.66 5.32
C VAL A 136 -26.39 16.93 4.92
N ALA A 137 -25.86 18.13 5.20
CA ALA A 137 -24.46 18.46 4.93
C ALA A 137 -23.49 17.58 5.72
N MET A 138 -23.75 17.31 7.00
CA MET A 138 -22.92 16.42 7.83
C MET A 138 -22.91 15.00 7.26
N PHE A 139 -24.08 14.44 6.93
CA PHE A 139 -24.16 13.11 6.32
C PHE A 139 -23.45 13.06 4.96
N GLY A 140 -23.59 14.10 4.13
CA GLY A 140 -22.89 14.20 2.86
C GLY A 140 -21.37 14.17 3.01
N VAL A 141 -20.81 14.90 3.99
CA VAL A 141 -19.37 14.90 4.27
C VAL A 141 -18.90 13.53 4.77
N LEU A 142 -19.66 12.86 5.64
CA LEU A 142 -19.31 11.53 6.14
C LEU A 142 -19.32 10.47 5.03
N ILE A 143 -20.30 10.51 4.13
CA ILE A 143 -20.36 9.59 2.98
C ILE A 143 -19.17 9.83 2.05
N ALA A 144 -18.86 11.09 1.72
CA ALA A 144 -17.72 11.43 0.87
C ALA A 144 -16.39 10.96 1.48
N LEU A 145 -16.20 11.15 2.79
CA LEU A 145 -15.01 10.68 3.51
C LEU A 145 -14.93 9.15 3.53
N GLY A 146 -16.06 8.46 3.71
CA GLY A 146 -16.14 7.00 3.65
C GLY A 146 -15.78 6.43 2.28
N VAL A 147 -16.30 7.00 1.18
CA VAL A 147 -15.97 6.57 -0.18
C VAL A 147 -14.50 6.79 -0.50
N LEU A 148 -13.94 7.93 -0.11
CA LEU A 148 -12.52 8.24 -0.33
C LEU A 148 -11.61 7.27 0.44
N ALA A 149 -11.93 7.00 1.71
CA ALA A 149 -11.19 6.04 2.53
C ALA A 149 -11.31 4.61 1.96
N ALA A 150 -12.50 4.20 1.53
CA ALA A 150 -12.72 2.89 0.91
C ALA A 150 -11.93 2.74 -0.40
N HIS A 151 -11.88 3.79 -1.22
CA HIS A 151 -11.07 3.80 -2.43
C HIS A 151 -9.58 3.65 -2.11
N ASP A 152 -9.06 4.40 -1.14
CA ASP A 152 -7.64 4.28 -0.77
C ASP A 152 -7.31 2.90 -0.16
N VAL A 153 -8.17 2.36 0.72
CA VAL A 153 -8.01 0.99 1.24
C VAL A 153 -8.10 -0.05 0.11
N SER A 154 -9.01 0.12 -0.84
CA SER A 154 -9.13 -0.77 -2.00
C SER A 154 -7.88 -0.73 -2.87
N THR A 155 -7.33 0.46 -3.16
CA THR A 155 -6.07 0.56 -3.92
C THR A 155 -4.88 -0.02 -3.16
N PHE A 156 -4.83 0.14 -1.83
CA PHE A 156 -3.79 -0.44 -0.98
C PHE A 156 -3.89 -1.98 -0.97
N MET A 157 -5.10 -2.51 -0.77
CA MET A 157 -5.35 -3.94 -0.81
C MET A 157 -5.15 -4.52 -2.20
N ALA A 158 -5.50 -3.80 -3.27
CA ALA A 158 -5.24 -4.22 -4.65
C ALA A 158 -3.74 -4.26 -4.94
N GLN A 159 -2.96 -3.27 -4.49
CA GLN A 159 -1.50 -3.30 -4.60
C GLN A 159 -0.89 -4.43 -3.77
N ARG A 160 -1.42 -4.71 -2.57
CA ARG A 160 -0.93 -5.79 -1.71
C ARG A 160 -1.35 -7.17 -2.21
N ALA A 161 -2.56 -7.31 -2.74
CA ALA A 161 -3.04 -8.53 -3.39
C ALA A 161 -2.33 -8.76 -4.72
N HIS A 162 -2.06 -7.72 -5.51
CA HIS A 162 -1.24 -7.84 -6.71
C HIS A 162 0.18 -8.30 -6.34
N LYS A 163 0.77 -7.73 -5.28
CA LYS A 163 2.05 -8.25 -4.76
C LYS A 163 1.90 -9.71 -4.35
N LEU A 164 0.93 -10.09 -3.54
CA LEU A 164 0.75 -11.47 -3.09
C LEU A 164 0.46 -12.47 -4.22
N LEU A 165 -0.37 -12.11 -5.20
CA LEU A 165 -0.76 -12.97 -6.34
C LEU A 165 0.32 -13.06 -7.42
N HIS A 166 1.21 -12.08 -7.54
CA HIS A 166 2.37 -12.14 -8.45
C HIS A 166 3.67 -12.55 -7.73
N ASN A 167 3.61 -12.88 -6.44
CA ASN A 167 4.74 -13.39 -5.65
C ASN A 167 4.67 -14.92 -5.50
N GLU A 168 4.18 -15.63 -6.52
CA GLU A 168 4.16 -17.10 -6.57
C GLU A 168 5.52 -17.74 -6.92
N GLU A 169 6.63 -17.01 -6.75
CA GLU A 169 7.98 -17.54 -6.89
C GLU A 169 8.82 -17.15 -5.67
N GLY A 170 8.90 -18.06 -4.69
CA GLY A 170 10.01 -18.13 -3.73
C GLY A 170 9.95 -17.21 -2.51
N GLU A 171 9.78 -17.83 -1.35
CA GLU A 171 10.24 -17.38 -0.02
C GLU A 171 9.55 -16.17 0.65
N GLY A 172 8.66 -16.51 1.58
CA GLY A 172 8.22 -15.63 2.68
C GLY A 172 8.87 -16.00 4.01
N ILE A 173 10.07 -16.57 4.00
CA ILE A 173 10.98 -16.43 5.14
C ILE A 173 11.91 -15.32 4.68
N VAL A 174 11.84 -14.18 5.37
CA VAL A 174 12.84 -13.12 5.23
C VAL A 174 14.18 -13.77 5.51
N ASP A 175 14.96 -14.05 4.46
CA ASP A 175 16.23 -14.73 4.64
C ASP A 175 17.21 -13.72 5.22
N VAL A 176 17.55 -13.95 6.49
CA VAL A 176 18.41 -13.10 7.30
C VAL A 176 19.75 -12.88 6.60
N ASP A 177 20.22 -13.85 5.82
CA ASP A 177 21.50 -13.75 5.11
C ASP A 177 21.43 -12.72 3.96
N TYR A 178 20.32 -12.66 3.21
CA TYR A 178 20.13 -11.67 2.13
C TYR A 178 19.91 -10.26 2.69
N ASP A 179 19.08 -10.13 3.73
CA ASP A 179 18.83 -8.84 4.38
C ASP A 179 20.12 -8.25 4.99
N HIS A 180 20.97 -9.11 5.55
CA HIS A 180 22.29 -8.69 6.02
C HIS A 180 23.16 -8.18 4.88
N ALA A 181 23.15 -8.83 3.72
CA ALA A 181 23.87 -8.37 2.53
C ALA A 181 23.38 -7.00 2.03
N GLU A 182 22.07 -6.77 2.04
CA GLU A 182 21.48 -5.47 1.70
C GLU A 182 21.83 -4.38 2.71
N GLN A 183 21.93 -4.71 4.01
CA GLN A 183 22.39 -3.77 5.02
C GLN A 183 23.85 -3.36 4.80
N VAL A 184 24.74 -4.32 4.52
CA VAL A 184 26.15 -4.04 4.20
C VAL A 184 26.27 -3.18 2.93
N TRP A 185 25.41 -3.40 1.94
CA TRP A 185 25.33 -2.53 0.76
C TRP A 185 24.91 -1.11 1.13
N ALA A 186 23.90 -0.95 1.99
CA ALA A 186 23.42 0.35 2.45
C ALA A 186 24.45 1.12 3.29
N ASP A 187 25.32 0.40 4.00
CA ASP A 187 26.46 0.96 4.74
C ASP A 187 27.61 1.43 3.81
N GLY A 188 27.50 1.13 2.51
CA GLY A 188 28.45 1.55 1.46
C GLY A 188 29.53 0.52 1.13
N ASP A 189 29.56 -0.63 1.79
CA ASP A 189 30.47 -1.72 1.46
C ASP A 189 29.89 -2.61 0.35
N HIS A 190 29.94 -2.09 -0.88
CA HIS A 190 29.38 -2.76 -2.06
C HIS A 190 30.07 -4.10 -2.37
N LEU A 191 31.38 -4.23 -2.12
CA LEU A 191 32.10 -5.48 -2.36
C LEU A 191 31.79 -6.52 -1.29
N GLY A 192 31.67 -6.10 -0.02
CA GLY A 192 31.19 -6.94 1.07
C GLY A 192 29.79 -7.46 0.82
N ALA A 193 28.89 -6.61 0.35
CA ALA A 193 27.53 -6.99 -0.03
C ALA A 193 27.51 -8.03 -1.15
N ILE A 194 28.29 -7.81 -2.22
CA ILE A 194 28.39 -8.77 -3.34
C ILE A 194 28.89 -10.13 -2.83
N ARG A 195 29.90 -10.15 -1.94
CA ARG A 195 30.41 -11.40 -1.37
C ARG A 195 29.31 -12.15 -0.62
N LEU A 196 28.57 -11.47 0.26
CA LEU A 196 27.46 -12.07 1.00
C LEU A 196 26.34 -12.56 0.08
N MET A 197 26.00 -11.79 -0.97
CA MET A 197 25.00 -12.21 -1.97
C MET A 197 25.46 -13.44 -2.78
N ARG A 198 26.77 -13.60 -3.04
CA ARG A 198 27.31 -14.81 -3.66
C ARG A 198 27.23 -16.01 -2.75
N GLU A 199 27.62 -15.85 -1.48
CA GLU A 199 27.49 -16.89 -0.46
C GLU A 199 26.02 -17.32 -0.29
N TYR A 200 25.09 -16.37 -0.36
CA TYR A 200 23.66 -16.65 -0.39
C TYR A 200 23.24 -17.46 -1.63
N LEU A 201 23.69 -17.08 -2.82
CA LEU A 201 23.40 -17.79 -4.08
C LEU A 201 23.97 -19.22 -4.11
N GLU A 202 25.07 -19.49 -3.43
CA GLU A 202 25.61 -20.85 -3.29
C GLU A 202 24.63 -21.78 -2.55
N LYS A 203 23.92 -21.25 -1.56
CA LYS A 203 22.86 -21.97 -0.84
C LYS A 203 21.55 -21.99 -1.62
N ASN A 204 21.25 -20.89 -2.31
CA ASN A 204 19.97 -20.63 -2.98
C ASN A 204 20.14 -20.33 -4.49
N PRO A 205 20.59 -21.30 -5.32
CA PRO A 205 20.94 -21.05 -6.73
C PRO A 205 19.75 -20.74 -7.65
N ARG A 206 18.52 -20.82 -7.14
CA ARG A 206 17.30 -20.48 -7.88
C ARG A 206 16.91 -19.01 -7.73
N GLU A 207 17.54 -18.28 -6.81
CA GLU A 207 17.21 -16.90 -6.50
C GLU A 207 17.87 -15.93 -7.49
N VAL A 208 17.43 -15.99 -8.75
CA VAL A 208 17.99 -15.18 -9.85
C VAL A 208 17.86 -13.68 -9.58
N HIS A 209 16.92 -13.26 -8.74
CA HIS A 209 16.77 -11.86 -8.33
C HIS A 209 18.03 -11.33 -7.62
N VAL A 210 18.73 -12.18 -6.84
CA VAL A 210 19.99 -11.83 -6.18
C VAL A 210 21.12 -11.68 -7.21
N MET A 211 21.13 -12.51 -8.26
CA MET A 211 22.09 -12.34 -9.36
C MET A 211 21.89 -10.98 -10.05
N VAL A 212 20.64 -10.61 -10.32
CA VAL A 212 20.30 -9.29 -10.90
C VAL A 212 20.78 -8.19 -9.96
N ARG A 213 20.57 -8.33 -8.64
CA ARG A 213 21.05 -7.36 -7.66
C ARG A 213 22.57 -7.18 -7.69
N ILE A 214 23.34 -8.26 -7.76
CA ILE A 214 24.79 -8.19 -7.91
C ILE A 214 25.19 -7.46 -9.20
N ALA A 215 24.53 -7.75 -10.32
CA ALA A 215 24.78 -7.07 -11.58
C ALA A 215 24.52 -5.55 -11.47
N GLU A 216 23.45 -5.15 -10.78
CA GLU A 216 23.13 -3.75 -10.54
C GLU A 216 24.16 -3.04 -9.66
N ILE A 217 24.69 -3.70 -8.62
CA ILE A 217 25.73 -3.12 -7.77
C ILE A 217 27.00 -2.88 -8.59
N TYR A 218 27.38 -3.84 -9.45
CA TYR A 218 28.51 -3.63 -10.37
C TYR A 218 28.28 -2.46 -11.33
N GLU A 219 27.06 -2.31 -11.88
CA GLU A 219 26.74 -1.25 -12.83
C GLU A 219 26.67 0.14 -12.18
N LYS A 220 25.89 0.28 -11.10
CA LYS A 220 25.48 1.58 -10.54
C LYS A 220 26.45 2.08 -9.48
N ASP A 221 26.88 1.20 -8.57
CA ASP A 221 27.65 1.59 -7.39
C ASP A 221 29.16 1.53 -7.66
N LEU A 222 29.62 0.45 -8.32
CA LEU A 222 31.04 0.25 -8.62
C LEU A 222 31.47 0.80 -9.98
N GLY A 223 30.54 1.05 -10.90
CA GLY A 223 30.83 1.49 -12.27
C GLY A 223 31.64 0.46 -13.10
N ASN A 224 31.64 -0.81 -12.68
CA ASN A 224 32.31 -1.90 -13.38
C ASN A 224 31.35 -2.55 -14.39
N PHE A 225 31.20 -1.89 -15.54
CA PHE A 225 30.28 -2.31 -16.60
C PHE A 225 30.60 -3.68 -17.19
N LEU A 226 31.88 -4.09 -17.18
CA LEU A 226 32.29 -5.40 -17.69
C LEU A 226 31.80 -6.52 -16.76
N ALA A 227 32.01 -6.36 -15.44
CA ALA A 227 31.50 -7.30 -14.46
C ALA A 227 29.97 -7.37 -14.53
N ALA A 228 29.28 -6.22 -14.56
CA ALA A 228 27.83 -6.18 -14.69
C ALA A 228 27.33 -6.92 -15.94
N ALA A 229 27.98 -6.76 -17.09
CA ALA A 229 27.61 -7.45 -18.31
C ALA A 229 27.78 -8.98 -18.20
N LEU A 230 28.87 -9.45 -17.58
CA LEU A 230 29.09 -10.89 -17.35
C LEU A 230 28.02 -11.48 -16.42
N GLU A 231 27.58 -10.73 -15.41
CA GLU A 231 26.47 -11.16 -14.55
C GLU A 231 25.15 -11.24 -15.31
N TYR A 232 24.83 -10.24 -16.14
CA TYR A 232 23.65 -10.30 -16.99
C TYR A 232 23.73 -11.45 -18.00
N GLU A 233 24.90 -11.73 -18.60
CA GLU A 233 25.09 -12.90 -19.46
C GLU A 233 24.82 -14.21 -18.71
N GLU A 234 25.25 -14.33 -17.46
CA GLU A 234 24.96 -15.50 -16.62
C GLU A 234 23.46 -15.60 -16.30
N ILE A 235 22.82 -14.50 -15.91
CA ILE A 235 21.37 -14.42 -15.64
C ILE A 235 20.55 -14.94 -16.83
N LEU A 236 20.93 -14.59 -18.06
CA LEU A 236 20.22 -15.03 -19.27
C LEU A 236 20.34 -16.53 -19.57
N LYS A 237 21.23 -17.26 -18.89
CA LYS A 237 21.34 -18.74 -18.97
C LYS A 237 20.32 -19.44 -18.08
N HIS A 238 19.78 -18.75 -17.07
CA HIS A 238 18.75 -19.31 -16.20
C HIS A 238 17.38 -19.30 -16.89
N LYS A 239 16.52 -20.22 -16.47
CA LYS A 239 15.12 -20.26 -16.91
C LYS A 239 14.36 -19.12 -16.24
N LEU A 240 14.13 -18.06 -17.00
CA LEU A 240 13.41 -16.87 -16.56
C LEU A 240 12.06 -16.75 -17.27
N PRO A 241 11.04 -16.19 -16.61
CA PRO A 241 9.85 -15.72 -17.29
C PRO A 241 10.22 -14.79 -18.44
N ALA A 242 9.53 -14.93 -19.58
CA ALA A 242 9.81 -14.20 -20.81
C ALA A 242 10.03 -12.69 -20.60
N GLU A 243 9.18 -12.07 -19.78
CA GLU A 243 9.27 -10.64 -19.47
C GLU A 243 10.55 -10.28 -18.70
N ARG A 244 10.92 -11.04 -17.65
CA ARG A 244 12.14 -10.80 -16.86
C ARG A 244 13.41 -11.06 -17.67
N TRP A 245 13.39 -12.10 -18.49
CA TRP A 245 14.47 -12.40 -19.44
C TRP A 245 14.67 -11.22 -20.39
N GLY A 246 13.58 -10.74 -21.02
CA GLY A 246 13.60 -9.62 -21.94
C GLY A 246 14.17 -8.35 -21.32
N TRP A 247 13.76 -8.00 -20.09
CA TRP A 247 14.31 -6.82 -19.40
C TRP A 247 15.79 -6.97 -19.07
N SER A 248 16.21 -8.11 -18.55
CA SER A 248 17.63 -8.39 -18.26
C SER A 248 18.48 -8.30 -19.55
N ALA A 249 17.97 -8.81 -20.66
CA ALA A 249 18.61 -8.70 -21.96
C ALA A 249 18.69 -7.24 -22.46
N ILE A 250 17.66 -6.43 -22.24
CA ILE A 250 17.71 -4.99 -22.55
C ILE A 250 18.77 -4.26 -21.72
N HIS A 251 18.94 -4.60 -20.43
CA HIS A 251 20.02 -4.04 -19.62
C HIS A 251 21.40 -4.39 -20.21
N LEU A 252 21.62 -5.65 -20.59
CA LEU A 252 22.85 -6.08 -21.25
C LEU A 252 23.09 -5.35 -22.59
N VAL A 253 22.05 -5.17 -23.41
CA VAL A 253 22.14 -4.38 -24.66
C VAL A 253 22.62 -2.95 -24.38
N ASN A 254 22.10 -2.29 -23.33
CA ASN A 254 22.52 -0.93 -22.98
C ASN A 254 24.00 -0.88 -22.59
N LEU A 255 24.50 -1.90 -21.87
CA LEU A 255 25.91 -2.00 -21.53
C LEU A 255 26.78 -2.18 -22.79
N TYR A 256 26.37 -3.05 -23.71
CA TYR A 256 27.08 -3.30 -24.97
C TYR A 256 27.17 -2.07 -25.87
N TYR A 257 26.07 -1.34 -26.08
CA TYR A 257 26.09 -0.13 -26.90
C TYR A 257 26.70 1.08 -26.18
N GLY A 258 26.57 1.16 -24.87
CA GLY A 258 26.93 2.34 -24.10
C GLY A 258 28.37 2.37 -23.61
N LYS A 259 28.76 1.34 -22.85
CA LYS A 259 29.99 1.36 -22.03
C LYS A 259 31.06 0.39 -22.49
N LEU A 260 30.69 -0.67 -23.20
CA LEU A 260 31.59 -1.76 -23.58
C LEU A 260 32.03 -1.74 -25.05
N ASP A 261 31.49 -0.83 -25.87
CA ASP A 261 31.78 -0.72 -27.30
C ASP A 261 31.65 -2.06 -28.05
N LYS A 262 30.56 -2.80 -27.75
CA LYS A 262 30.21 -4.08 -28.38
C LYS A 262 28.88 -3.99 -29.15
N PRO A 263 28.71 -3.04 -30.09
CA PRO A 263 27.43 -2.80 -30.75
C PRO A 263 26.92 -4.02 -31.52
N ALA A 264 27.80 -4.83 -32.12
CA ALA A 264 27.41 -6.04 -32.84
C ALA A 264 26.73 -7.08 -31.92
N GLN A 265 27.23 -7.26 -30.69
CA GLN A 265 26.62 -8.17 -29.71
C GLN A 265 25.28 -7.61 -29.22
N GLY A 266 25.22 -6.30 -28.97
CA GLY A 266 23.97 -5.61 -28.65
C GLY A 266 22.92 -5.74 -29.75
N LEU A 267 23.31 -5.62 -31.01
CA LEU A 267 22.42 -5.78 -32.17
C LEU A 267 21.88 -7.21 -32.26
N ALA A 268 22.76 -8.21 -32.15
CA ALA A 268 22.37 -9.62 -32.16
C ALA A 268 21.37 -9.93 -31.01
N LEU A 269 21.61 -9.38 -29.83
CA LEU A 269 20.73 -9.57 -28.68
C LEU A 269 19.37 -8.87 -28.85
N LEU A 270 19.33 -7.67 -29.45
CA LEU A 270 18.06 -7.00 -29.81
C LEU A 270 17.21 -7.85 -30.77
N TRP A 271 17.84 -8.39 -31.81
CA TRP A 271 17.19 -9.30 -32.75
C TRP A 271 16.66 -10.55 -32.05
N ARG A 272 17.44 -11.11 -31.13
CA ARG A 272 17.01 -12.26 -30.32
C ARG A 272 15.78 -11.94 -29.47
N ILE A 273 15.77 -10.82 -28.76
CA ILE A 273 14.60 -10.38 -27.97
C ILE A 273 13.38 -10.24 -28.87
N HIS A 274 13.53 -9.63 -30.05
CA HIS A 274 12.42 -9.44 -30.98
C HIS A 274 11.85 -10.77 -31.50
N ARG A 275 12.71 -11.70 -31.91
CA ARG A 275 12.31 -12.97 -32.53
C ARG A 275 11.78 -13.99 -31.52
N GLU A 276 12.48 -14.17 -30.40
CA GLU A 276 12.13 -15.19 -29.40
C GLU A 276 11.06 -14.71 -28.42
N TYR A 277 10.99 -13.40 -28.15
CA TYR A 277 10.16 -12.84 -27.09
C TYR A 277 9.24 -11.72 -27.58
N GLY A 278 8.81 -11.76 -28.85
CA GLY A 278 8.09 -10.70 -29.55
C GLY A 278 6.86 -10.10 -28.85
N GLN A 279 6.21 -10.88 -27.99
CA GLN A 279 5.00 -10.50 -27.25
C GLN A 279 5.28 -9.67 -25.97
N THR A 280 6.54 -9.58 -25.53
CA THR A 280 6.92 -8.88 -24.30
C THR A 280 7.03 -7.36 -24.48
N GLN A 281 6.93 -6.60 -23.39
CA GLN A 281 7.18 -5.15 -23.45
C GLN A 281 8.66 -4.85 -23.75
N ALA A 282 9.56 -5.72 -23.28
CA ALA A 282 10.96 -5.67 -23.63
C ALA A 282 11.18 -5.79 -25.16
N ALA A 283 10.46 -6.69 -25.84
CA ALA A 283 10.53 -6.79 -27.29
C ALA A 283 9.95 -5.57 -28.02
N ALA A 284 8.88 -4.96 -27.51
CA ALA A 284 8.40 -3.69 -28.05
C ALA A 284 9.49 -2.59 -27.96
N LYS A 285 10.25 -2.55 -26.85
CA LYS A 285 11.41 -1.67 -26.71
C LYS A 285 12.55 -2.05 -27.66
N ALA A 286 12.80 -3.35 -27.86
CA ALA A 286 13.81 -3.83 -28.78
C ALA A 286 13.50 -3.43 -30.23
N ARG A 287 12.26 -3.61 -30.70
CA ARG A 287 11.81 -3.17 -32.04
C ARG A 287 12.03 -1.68 -32.26
N LYS A 288 11.68 -0.84 -31.27
CA LYS A 288 11.92 0.61 -31.33
C LYS A 288 13.40 0.95 -31.48
N ARG A 289 14.30 0.19 -30.85
CA ARG A 289 15.75 0.37 -30.96
C ARG A 289 16.28 -0.15 -32.30
N LEU A 290 15.81 -1.31 -32.76
CA LEU A 290 16.17 -1.86 -34.06
C LEU A 290 15.79 -0.90 -35.20
N ALA A 291 14.58 -0.34 -35.17
CA ALA A 291 14.15 0.66 -36.16
C ALA A 291 15.02 1.93 -36.21
N GLN A 292 15.79 2.23 -35.16
CA GLN A 292 16.70 3.38 -35.12
C GLN A 292 18.12 3.05 -35.60
N ILE A 293 18.54 1.79 -35.44
CA ILE A 293 19.94 1.37 -35.62
C ILE A 293 20.10 0.60 -36.93
N ASP A 294 19.12 -0.22 -37.27
CA ASP A 294 19.16 -1.16 -38.39
C ASP A 294 18.17 -0.70 -39.47
N PRO A 295 18.64 -0.16 -40.61
CA PRO A 295 17.77 0.33 -41.67
C PRO A 295 16.97 -0.80 -42.35
N ASP A 296 17.46 -2.04 -42.28
CA ASP A 296 16.83 -3.20 -42.92
C ASP A 296 15.71 -3.78 -42.03
N PHE A 297 15.62 -3.34 -40.76
CA PHE A 297 14.65 -3.83 -39.79
C PHE A 297 13.19 -3.73 -40.27
N ALA A 298 12.82 -2.64 -40.94
CA ALA A 298 11.44 -2.44 -41.42
C ALA A 298 11.03 -3.53 -42.42
N SER A 299 11.90 -3.83 -43.39
CA SER A 299 11.64 -4.87 -44.41
C SER A 299 11.56 -6.26 -43.80
N GLU A 300 12.40 -6.55 -42.79
CA GLU A 300 12.38 -7.82 -42.09
C GLU A 300 11.16 -7.95 -41.18
N GLN A 301 10.71 -6.85 -40.56
CA GLN A 301 9.49 -6.84 -39.76
C GLN A 301 8.26 -7.12 -40.62
N GLU A 302 8.14 -6.49 -41.79
CA GLU A 302 7.07 -6.76 -42.76
C GLU A 302 7.06 -8.24 -43.19
N ARG A 303 8.24 -8.82 -43.42
CA ARG A 303 8.38 -10.24 -43.77
C ARG A 303 7.89 -11.17 -42.64
N LEU A 304 8.27 -10.88 -41.39
CA LEU A 304 7.86 -11.67 -40.23
C LEU A 304 6.36 -11.55 -39.95
N GLU A 305 5.78 -10.37 -40.14
CA GLU A 305 4.34 -10.15 -40.02
C GLU A 305 3.56 -10.89 -41.11
N ALA A 306 4.02 -10.85 -42.37
CA ALA A 306 3.43 -11.62 -43.46
C ALA A 306 3.49 -13.14 -43.22
N GLU A 307 4.61 -13.65 -42.69
CA GLU A 307 4.75 -15.07 -42.33
C GLU A 307 3.82 -15.46 -41.17
N ALA A 308 3.65 -14.59 -40.17
CA ALA A 308 2.74 -14.84 -39.06
C ALA A 308 1.27 -14.89 -39.50
N ILE A 309 0.87 -14.00 -40.43
CA ILE A 309 -0.48 -14.00 -41.03
C ILE A 309 -0.71 -15.29 -41.81
N ALA A 310 0.23 -15.70 -42.66
CA ALA A 310 0.11 -16.93 -43.45
C ALA A 310 -0.05 -18.17 -42.55
N ARG A 311 0.72 -18.29 -41.45
CA ARG A 311 0.55 -19.41 -40.50
C ARG A 311 -0.81 -19.40 -39.81
N GLN A 312 -1.34 -18.21 -39.51
CA GLN A 312 -2.65 -18.10 -38.87
C GLN A 312 -3.78 -18.51 -39.83
N GLU A 313 -3.63 -18.23 -41.12
CA GLU A 313 -4.57 -18.70 -42.16
C GLU A 313 -4.53 -20.23 -42.29
N ASP A 314 -3.34 -20.84 -42.32
CA ASP A 314 -3.18 -22.30 -42.36
C ASP A 314 -3.83 -23.00 -41.14
N GLU A 315 -3.63 -22.47 -39.93
CA GLU A 315 -4.24 -23.02 -38.70
C GLU A 315 -5.78 -22.92 -38.70
N LEU A 316 -6.34 -21.87 -39.31
CA LEU A 316 -7.79 -21.69 -39.43
C LEU A 316 -8.39 -22.68 -40.43
N GLU A 317 -7.76 -22.90 -41.59
CA GLU A 317 -8.20 -23.90 -42.58
C GLU A 317 -8.14 -25.34 -42.04
N GLU A 318 -7.12 -25.67 -41.23
CA GLU A 318 -7.03 -26.97 -40.56
C GLU A 318 -8.13 -27.15 -39.48
N SER A 319 -8.49 -26.07 -38.78
CA SER A 319 -9.59 -26.10 -37.80
C SER A 319 -10.98 -26.22 -38.43
N GLU A 320 -11.17 -25.68 -39.64
CA GLU A 320 -12.46 -25.71 -40.37
C GLU A 320 -12.71 -27.07 -41.03
N THR A 321 -11.66 -27.75 -41.49
CA THR A 321 -11.75 -29.12 -42.03
C THR A 321 -11.93 -30.20 -40.96
N ALA A 322 -11.54 -29.92 -39.70
CA ALA A 322 -11.75 -30.80 -38.55
C ALA A 322 -13.21 -30.81 -38.01
N GLN A 323 -14.10 -29.91 -38.47
CA GLN A 323 -15.54 -29.94 -38.16
C GLN A 323 -16.35 -30.80 -39.15
N THR A 324 -15.75 -31.85 -39.70
CA THR A 324 -16.56 -32.94 -40.25
C THR A 324 -17.28 -33.58 -39.04
N PRO A 325 -18.62 -33.57 -38.97
CA PRO A 325 -19.34 -34.09 -37.80
C PRO A 325 -18.88 -35.53 -37.56
N GLU A 326 -18.30 -35.78 -36.38
CA GLU A 326 -18.03 -37.15 -35.95
C GLU A 326 -19.28 -37.98 -36.21
N PRO A 327 -19.17 -39.12 -36.91
CA PRO A 327 -20.30 -40.02 -37.05
C PRO A 327 -20.75 -40.36 -35.63
N ALA A 328 -22.02 -40.02 -35.32
CA ALA A 328 -22.63 -40.20 -34.01
C ALA A 328 -22.14 -41.49 -33.38
N TRP A 329 -21.47 -41.38 -32.24
CA TRP A 329 -20.95 -42.52 -31.49
C TRP A 329 -22.08 -43.53 -31.33
N THR A 330 -22.04 -44.61 -32.12
CA THR A 330 -22.85 -45.79 -31.85
C THR A 330 -22.12 -46.55 -30.76
N PRO A 331 -22.70 -46.75 -29.57
CA PRO A 331 -22.09 -47.56 -28.54
C PRO A 331 -21.65 -48.89 -29.16
N PRO A 332 -20.37 -49.29 -29.01
CA PRO A 332 -19.94 -50.62 -29.41
C PRO A 332 -20.82 -51.63 -28.67
N ALA A 333 -21.36 -52.60 -29.41
CA ALA A 333 -22.13 -53.69 -28.82
C ALA A 333 -21.32 -54.27 -27.64
N GLU A 334 -21.99 -54.43 -26.51
CA GLU A 334 -21.43 -55.04 -25.30
C GLU A 334 -20.96 -56.46 -25.64
N ASP A 335 -19.69 -56.60 -26.03
CA ASP A 335 -19.02 -57.88 -26.05
C ASP A 335 -18.76 -58.27 -24.59
N ASP A 336 -19.68 -59.11 -24.10
CA ASP A 336 -19.77 -59.73 -22.77
C ASP A 336 -18.60 -60.72 -22.49
N ALA A 337 -17.38 -60.39 -22.94
CA ALA A 337 -16.18 -61.20 -22.78
C ALA A 337 -15.28 -60.55 -21.71
N SER A 338 -15.61 -60.86 -20.45
CA SER A 338 -14.75 -60.63 -19.30
C SER A 338 -13.32 -61.14 -19.56
N ASN A 339 -12.40 -60.22 -19.85
CA ASN A 339 -10.95 -60.47 -19.95
C ASN A 339 -10.29 -60.63 -18.56
N LEU A 340 -11.04 -61.11 -17.56
CA LEU A 340 -10.50 -61.45 -16.26
C LEU A 340 -10.00 -62.89 -16.29
N PRO A 341 -8.74 -63.16 -15.91
CA PRO A 341 -8.24 -64.52 -15.79
C PRO A 341 -9.12 -65.35 -14.85
N LYS A 342 -9.41 -66.60 -15.23
CA LYS A 342 -10.22 -67.56 -14.44
C LYS A 342 -9.69 -67.64 -13.01
N GLY A 343 -10.32 -66.90 -12.09
CA GLY A 343 -9.91 -66.82 -10.68
C GLY A 343 -10.30 -65.51 -9.99
N PHE A 344 -10.45 -64.42 -10.74
CA PHE A 344 -10.90 -63.13 -10.19
C PHE A 344 -12.41 -62.94 -10.40
N ARG A 345 -13.22 -63.57 -9.55
CA ARG A 345 -14.62 -63.13 -9.36
C ARG A 345 -14.74 -62.50 -7.97
N PRO A 346 -15.16 -61.24 -7.83
CA PRO A 346 -15.41 -60.66 -6.52
C PRO A 346 -16.55 -61.42 -5.82
N LYS A 347 -16.33 -61.81 -4.56
CA LYS A 347 -17.39 -62.33 -3.69
C LYS A 347 -18.41 -61.22 -3.48
N LYS A 348 -19.67 -61.47 -3.86
CA LYS A 348 -20.79 -60.61 -3.48
C LYS A 348 -20.87 -60.59 -1.94
N LEU A 349 -20.74 -59.39 -1.37
CA LEU A 349 -21.14 -59.08 0.01
C LEU A 349 -22.62 -58.73 0.03
#